data_AF-A0A3N0V3Z9-F1
#
_entry.id   AF-A0A3N0V3Z9-F1
#
_cell.length_a   1.000
_cell.length_b   1.000
_cell.length_c   1.000
_cell.angle_alpha   90.00
_cell.angle_beta   90.00
_cell.angle_gamma   90.00
#
_symmetry.space_group_name_H-M   'P 1'
#
loop_
_entity.id
_entity.type
_entity.pdbx_description
1 polymer ?
#
loop_
_entity_poly.entity_id
_entity_poly.type
_entity_poly.pdbx_seq_one_letter_code
_entity_poly.pdbx_strand_id
1 'polypeptide(L)'
;MELKDLIRGTHHLIEAKEKKRITQVDMAHRIGVGHRTYLEYQRGTNAPLAMKALLNLLNLLENDEIVKVVREWKEAAGQSNVESSDSP
;
A
#
# COMPACT_ATOMS: atom_id res chain seq x y z
N MET A 1 -1.92 18.44 2.36
CA MET A 1 -1.94 17.16 1.64
C MET A 1 -2.70 16.15 2.47
N GLU A 2 -3.69 15.47 1.89
CA GLU A 2 -4.51 14.47 2.59
C GLU A 2 -4.08 13.04 2.19
N LEU A 3 -4.52 12.02 2.95
CA LEU A 3 -4.20 10.61 2.64
C LEU A 3 -4.62 10.22 1.21
N LYS A 4 -5.78 10.69 0.74
CA LYS A 4 -6.25 10.43 -0.62
C LYS A 4 -5.27 10.93 -1.69
N ASP A 5 -4.59 12.05 -1.44
CA ASP A 5 -3.61 12.63 -2.37
C ASP A 5 -2.35 11.77 -2.41
N LEU A 6 -1.87 11.31 -1.25
CA LEU A 6 -0.75 10.38 -1.14
C LEU A 6 -1.03 9.05 -1.85
N ILE A 7 -2.24 8.51 -1.69
CA ILE A 7 -2.64 7.24 -2.33
C ILE A 7 -2.71 7.39 -3.85
N ARG A 8 -3.31 8.47 -4.36
CA ARG A 8 -3.34 8.77 -5.81
C ARG A 8 -1.93 9.00 -6.36
N GLY A 9 -1.11 9.79 -5.65
CA GLY A 9 0.28 10.04 -6.03
C GLY A 9 1.10 8.76 -6.11
N THR A 10 0.99 7.90 -5.10
CA THR A 10 1.68 6.60 -5.08
C THR A 10 1.20 5.69 -6.22
N HIS A 11 -0.10 5.65 -6.52
CA HIS A 11 -0.62 4.93 -7.68
C HIS A 11 0.05 5.41 -8.97
N HIS A 12 0.09 6.73 -9.20
CA HIS A 12 0.70 7.29 -10.41
C HIS A 12 2.21 7.06 -10.49
N LEU A 13 2.92 7.05 -9.36
CA LEU A 13 4.34 6.68 -9.33
C LEU A 13 4.57 5.23 -9.77
N ILE A 14 3.66 4.31 -9.41
CA ILE A 14 3.73 2.91 -9.85
C ILE A 14 3.44 2.82 -11.36
N GLU A 15 2.40 3.50 -11.86
CA GLU A 15 2.11 3.57 -13.29
C GLU A 15 3.31 4.12 -14.10
N ALA A 16 3.91 5.21 -13.62
CA ALA A 16 5.07 5.84 -14.26
C ALA A 16 6.28 4.89 -14.27
N LYS A 17 6.55 4.21 -13.15
CA LYS A 17 7.61 3.21 -13.05
C LYS A 17 7.41 2.04 -14.02
N GLU A 18 6.18 1.58 -14.19
CA GLU A 18 5.84 0.47 -15.10
C GLU A 18 5.59 0.92 -16.55
N LYS A 19 5.64 2.23 -16.83
CA LYS A 19 5.33 2.83 -18.13
C LYS A 19 3.99 2.38 -18.71
N LYS A 20 3.00 2.13 -17.84
CA LYS A 20 1.66 1.70 -18.23
C LYS A 20 0.60 2.17 -17.24
N ARG A 21 -0.62 2.37 -17.74
CA ARG A 21 -1.78 2.61 -16.88
C ARG A 21 -2.17 1.34 -16.15
N ILE A 22 -2.62 1.47 -14.90
CA ILE A 22 -3.06 0.35 -14.07
C ILE A 22 -4.48 0.68 -13.61
N THR A 23 -5.40 -0.26 -13.75
CA THR A 23 -6.79 0.00 -13.32
C THR A 23 -6.86 0.03 -11.80
N GLN A 24 -7.90 0.70 -11.26
CA GLN A 24 -8.13 0.71 -9.82
C GLN A 24 -8.38 -0.71 -9.27
N VAL A 25 -9.00 -1.58 -10.07
CA VAL A 25 -9.23 -2.99 -9.76
C VAL A 25 -7.90 -3.74 -9.63
N ASP A 26 -7.01 -3.60 -10.62
CA ASP A 26 -5.72 -4.28 -10.63
C ASP A 26 -4.83 -3.81 -9.48
N MET A 27 -4.80 -2.50 -9.22
CA MET A 27 -4.00 -1.96 -8.12
C MET A 27 -4.53 -2.44 -6.76
N ALA A 28 -5.85 -2.43 -6.57
CA ALA A 28 -6.48 -2.95 -5.35
C ALA A 28 -6.12 -4.42 -5.11
N HIS A 29 -6.20 -5.25 -6.17
CA HIS A 29 -5.82 -6.65 -6.11
C HIS A 29 -4.33 -6.83 -5.75
N ARG A 30 -3.43 -6.07 -6.36
CA ARG A 30 -1.98 -6.12 -6.08
C ARG A 30 -1.62 -5.78 -4.63
N ILE A 31 -2.37 -4.88 -3.99
CA ILE A 31 -2.11 -4.46 -2.60
C ILE A 31 -2.99 -5.21 -1.58
N GLY A 32 -3.74 -6.22 -2.01
CA GLY A 32 -4.52 -7.09 -1.11
C GLY A 32 -5.76 -6.44 -0.49
N VAL A 33 -6.37 -5.45 -1.15
CA VAL A 33 -7.61 -4.81 -0.67
C VAL A 33 -8.75 -4.97 -1.66
N GLY A 34 -9.99 -4.95 -1.16
CA GLY A 34 -11.17 -4.95 -2.03
C GLY A 34 -11.23 -3.68 -2.90
N HIS A 35 -11.70 -3.81 -4.15
CA HIS A 35 -11.81 -2.68 -5.08
C HIS A 35 -12.63 -1.51 -4.51
N ARG A 36 -13.76 -1.79 -3.85
CA ARG A 36 -14.59 -0.75 -3.21
C ARG A 36 -13.82 0.01 -2.13
N THR A 37 -13.12 -0.70 -1.26
CA THR A 37 -12.28 -0.14 -0.21
C THR A 37 -11.21 0.78 -0.80
N TYR A 38 -10.55 0.34 -1.88
CA TYR A 38 -9.55 1.15 -2.57
C TYR A 38 -10.11 2.44 -3.16
N LEU A 39 -11.30 2.39 -3.78
CA LEU A 39 -11.99 3.58 -4.28
C LEU A 39 -12.37 4.54 -3.15
N GLU A 40 -12.82 4.04 -2.00
CA GLU A 40 -13.15 4.86 -0.83
C GLU A 40 -11.90 5.56 -0.28
N TYR A 41 -10.76 4.87 -0.22
CA TYR A 41 -9.48 5.47 0.16
C TYR A 41 -9.03 6.55 -0.82
N GLN A 42 -9.14 6.31 -2.12
CA GLN A 42 -8.83 7.30 -3.14
C GLN A 42 -9.80 8.49 -3.15
N ARG A 43 -11.05 8.31 -2.74
CA ARG A 43 -12.01 9.42 -2.59
C ARG A 43 -11.80 10.19 -1.29
N GLY A 44 -11.17 9.56 -0.29
CA GLY A 44 -11.07 10.09 1.07
C GLY A 44 -12.36 9.92 1.87
N THR A 45 -13.28 9.07 1.42
CA THR A 45 -14.53 8.74 2.14
C THR A 45 -14.22 7.94 3.40
N ASN A 46 -13.21 7.06 3.33
CA ASN A 46 -12.68 6.34 4.45
C ASN A 46 -11.18 6.64 4.57
N ALA A 47 -10.73 7.04 5.75
CA ALA A 47 -9.36 7.43 6.03
C ALA A 47 -8.93 6.82 7.36
N PRO A 48 -8.58 5.51 7.39
CA PRO A 48 -8.27 4.81 8.63
C PRO A 48 -7.18 5.53 9.44
N LEU A 49 -7.45 5.80 10.72
CA LEU A 49 -6.54 6.54 11.60
C LEU A 49 -5.16 5.86 11.68
N ALA A 50 -5.13 4.54 11.64
CA ALA A 50 -3.90 3.75 11.64
C ALA A 50 -2.96 4.10 10.47
N MET A 51 -3.49 4.40 9.26
CA MET A 51 -2.64 4.80 8.12
C MET A 51 -1.95 6.14 8.38
N LYS A 52 -2.68 7.10 8.97
CA LYS A 52 -2.12 8.40 9.35
C LYS A 52 -1.08 8.24 10.46
N ALA A 53 -1.37 7.43 11.47
CA ALA A 53 -0.44 7.14 12.55
C ALA A 53 0.86 6.51 12.03
N LEU A 54 0.76 5.51 11.14
CA LEU A 54 1.92 4.88 10.52
C LEU A 54 2.77 5.89 9.73
N LEU A 55 2.16 6.73 8.90
CA LEU A 55 2.90 7.76 8.16
C LEU A 55 3.58 8.77 9.09
N ASN A 56 2.92 9.16 10.19
CA ASN A 56 3.54 10.04 11.18
C ASN A 56 4.75 9.37 11.84
N LEU A 57 4.66 8.09 12.18
CA LEU A 57 5.78 7.32 12.75
C LEU A 57 6.95 7.22 11.76
N LEU A 58 6.67 6.94 10.48
CA LEU A 58 7.70 6.89 9.44
C LEU A 58 8.42 8.24 9.26
N ASN A 59 7.76 9.38 9.48
CA ASN A 59 8.41 10.70 9.41
C ASN A 59 9.35 11.01 10.58
N LEU A 60 9.37 10.17 11.63
CA LEU A 60 10.32 10.31 12.75
C LEU A 60 11.62 9.53 12.53
N LEU A 61 11.72 8.80 11.41
CA LEU A 61 12.83 7.92 11.08
C LEU A 61 13.73 8.53 10.00
N GLU A 62 14.97 8.08 9.95
CA GLU A 62 15.88 8.39 8.84
C GLU A 62 15.50 7.61 7.56
N ASN A 63 16.01 8.07 6.42
CA ASN A 63 15.60 7.55 5.11
C ASN A 63 15.81 6.03 4.95
N ASP A 64 16.92 5.50 5.45
CA ASP A 64 17.25 4.07 5.39
C ASP A 64 16.36 3.23 6.32
N GLU A 65 16.02 3.77 7.49
CA GLU A 65 15.08 3.16 8.43
C GLU A 65 13.65 3.09 7.87
N ILE A 66 13.19 4.13 7.17
CA ILE A 66 11.90 4.11 6.47
C ILE A 66 11.87 2.97 5.45
N VAL A 67 12.93 2.85 4.64
CA VAL A 67 13.05 1.79 3.64
C VAL A 67 13.05 0.43 4.32
N LYS A 68 13.81 0.26 5.41
CA LYS A 68 13.86 -0.98 6.19
C LYS A 68 12.47 -1.41 6.66
N VAL A 69 11.73 -0.55 7.35
CA VAL A 69 10.37 -0.86 7.86
C VAL A 69 9.41 -1.27 6.73
N VAL A 70 9.43 -0.55 5.60
CA VAL A 70 8.56 -0.87 4.46
C VAL A 70 8.94 -2.20 3.80
N ARG A 71 10.24 -2.56 3.77
CA ARG A 71 10.71 -3.84 3.23
C ARG A 71 10.43 -5.01 4.16
N GLU A 72 10.59 -4.84 5.47
CA GLU A 72 10.21 -5.84 6.47
C GLU A 72 8.72 -6.18 6.39
N TRP A 73 7.84 -5.18 6.20
CA TRP A 73 6.41 -5.42 5.98
C TRP A 73 6.16 -6.30 4.73
N LYS A 74 6.88 -6.04 3.63
CA LYS A 74 6.76 -6.85 2.40
C LYS A 74 7.18 -8.30 2.65
N GLU A 75 8.25 -8.51 3.41
CA GLU A 75 8.76 -9.86 3.74
C GLU A 75 7.77 -10.61 4.62
N ALA A 76 7.24 -9.97 5.66
CA ALA A 76 6.22 -10.55 6.53
C ALA A 76 4.93 -10.92 5.77
N ALA A 77 4.45 -10.03 4.88
CA ALA A 77 3.28 -10.30 4.04
C ALA A 77 3.52 -11.38 2.96
N GLY A 78 4.78 -11.63 2.59
CA GLY A 78 5.18 -12.71 1.68
C GLY A 78 5.16 -14.09 2.34
N GLN A 79 5.43 -14.17 3.65
CA GLN A 79 5.43 -15.43 4.41
C GLN A 79 4.03 -16.01 4.61
N SER A 80 2.99 -15.16 4.66
CA SER A 80 1.59 -15.60 4.79
C SER A 80 1.02 -16.32 3.55
N ASN A 81 1.71 -16.31 2.40
CA ASN A 81 1.26 -16.99 1.17
C ASN A 81 1.93 -18.36 0.91
N VAL A 82 2.93 -18.76 1.71
CA VAL A 82 3.67 -20.01 1.50
C VAL A 82 3.13 -21.16 2.37
N GLU A 83 2.49 -20.87 3.51
CA GLU A 83 1.98 -21.90 4.42
C GLU A 83 0.65 -22.54 3.98
N SER A 84 0.00 -22.03 2.91
CA SER A 84 -1.27 -22.57 2.39
C SER A 84 -1.12 -23.52 1.19
N SER A 85 0.10 -23.85 0.76
CA SER A 85 0.34 -24.71 -0.42
C SER A 85 0.84 -26.12 -0.13
N ASP A 86 1.12 -26.48 1.12
CA ASP A 86 1.43 -27.86 1.51
C ASP A 86 0.31 -28.42 2.40
N SER A 87 -0.75 -28.91 1.76
CA SER A 87 -1.65 -29.91 2.34
C SER A 87 -2.18 -30.82 1.23
N PRO A 88 -1.52 -31.97 1.00
CA PRO A 88 -2.17 -33.23 0.66
C PRO A 88 -2.69 -33.94 1.91
#